data_AF-A0A2N2TT54-F1
#
_entry.id   AF-A0A2N2TT54-F1
#
_cell.length_a   1.000
_cell.length_b   1.000
_cell.length_c   1.000
_cell.angle_alpha   90.00
_cell.angle_beta   90.00
_cell.angle_gamma   90.00
#
_symmetry.space_group_name_H-M   'P 1'
#
loop_
_entity.id
_entity.type
_entity.pdbx_description
1 polymer ?
#
loop_
_entity_poly.entity_id
_entity_poly.type
_entity_poly.pdbx_seq_one_letter_code
_entity_poly.pdbx_strand_id
1 'polypeptide(L)'
;MQTQATPLDIPRYAKTIEVSKRIRWDIDRDVIRGRGFDLNHTFLPDGLSLADELTFLNPAERRFLSQVQGRTYANMFGLVERFISAKMLDVSRDHWLGDQTALEAIVRLTDEELKHQELFRRIELLVAADMPAGYRFDVSANDVAAFVLGKCTWAVLALTCHIELFSQAHYRASIAAAEDLSPLFKDVFLFHWREESQHAIIDELEWEREDAKLASDAQCDQAVDDLIALVGGVDGILQAQAKADADYFLHVTGMGQVGERADQVKATMLRAYRWQYIVSGTLEPRFQAMLGRLVSAAQLARIQSALAPLSGAVPARAEALHAMSATVH
;
A
#
# COMPACT_ATOMS: atom_id res chain seq x y z
N MET A 1 19.80 -34.03 9.95
CA MET A 1 18.40 -33.86 10.40
C MET A 1 17.58 -33.50 9.18
N GLN A 2 16.60 -34.32 8.81
CA GLN A 2 15.61 -33.92 7.81
C GLN A 2 14.76 -32.84 8.45
N THR A 3 14.96 -31.58 8.05
CA THR A 3 13.97 -30.53 8.23
C THR A 3 12.69 -31.02 7.54
N GLN A 4 11.69 -31.44 8.31
CA GLN A 4 10.37 -31.70 7.77
C GLN A 4 9.87 -30.37 7.19
N ALA A 5 9.78 -30.30 5.86
CA ALA A 5 9.19 -29.15 5.20
C ALA A 5 7.74 -29.01 5.68
N THR A 6 7.35 -27.82 6.13
CA THR A 6 5.96 -27.51 6.45
C THR A 6 5.09 -27.85 5.24
N PRO A 7 4.04 -28.68 5.39
CA PRO A 7 3.17 -29.02 4.28
C PRO A 7 2.56 -27.75 3.66
N LEU A 8 2.66 -27.60 2.34
CA LEU A 8 2.06 -26.48 1.64
C LEU A 8 0.52 -26.60 1.64
N ASP A 9 -0.17 -25.48 1.85
CA ASP A 9 -1.62 -25.38 1.68
C ASP A 9 -1.98 -25.21 0.18
N ILE A 10 -1.81 -26.29 -0.57
CA ILE A 10 -2.06 -26.33 -2.02
C ILE A 10 -3.49 -25.87 -2.41
N PRO A 11 -4.56 -26.23 -1.67
CA PRO A 11 -5.90 -25.70 -1.94
C PRO A 11 -5.98 -24.16 -1.94
N ARG A 12 -5.28 -23.48 -1.02
CA ARG A 12 -5.25 -22.01 -1.00
C ARG A 12 -4.52 -21.42 -2.20
N TYR A 13 -3.36 -21.96 -2.60
CA TYR A 13 -2.71 -21.56 -3.87
C TYR A 13 -3.59 -21.82 -5.09
N ALA A 14 -4.25 -22.98 -5.16
CA ALA A 14 -5.16 -23.29 -6.26
C ALA A 14 -6.33 -22.29 -6.34
N LYS A 15 -6.80 -21.81 -5.18
CA LYS A 15 -7.85 -20.79 -5.14
C LYS A 15 -7.40 -19.45 -5.70
N THR A 16 -6.18 -19.00 -5.44
CA THR A 16 -5.67 -17.74 -6.00
C THR A 16 -5.54 -17.82 -7.52
N ILE A 17 -5.15 -18.97 -8.05
CA ILE A 17 -5.14 -19.24 -9.50
C ILE A 17 -6.55 -19.17 -10.10
N GLU A 18 -7.54 -19.81 -9.47
CA GLU A 18 -8.94 -19.76 -9.91
C GLU A 18 -9.44 -18.32 -9.98
N VAL A 19 -9.18 -17.53 -8.92
CA VAL A 19 -9.60 -16.13 -8.84
C VAL A 19 -8.89 -15.29 -9.92
N SER A 20 -7.56 -15.35 -10.01
CA SER A 20 -6.76 -14.67 -11.05
C SER A 20 -7.31 -14.93 -12.46
N LYS A 21 -7.59 -16.20 -12.80
CA LYS A 21 -8.18 -16.57 -14.10
C LYS A 21 -9.55 -15.93 -14.34
N ARG A 22 -10.37 -15.81 -13.31
CA ARG A 22 -11.74 -15.28 -13.40
C ARG A 22 -11.78 -13.76 -13.52
N ILE A 23 -10.89 -13.05 -12.84
CA ILE A 23 -10.95 -11.59 -12.72
C ILE A 23 -10.04 -10.84 -13.70
N ARG A 24 -9.25 -11.58 -14.52
CA ARG A 24 -8.31 -11.02 -15.49
C ARG A 24 -8.91 -9.86 -16.29
N TRP A 25 -8.18 -8.75 -16.31
CA TRP A 25 -8.56 -7.51 -16.98
C TRP A 25 -7.39 -6.89 -17.73
N ASP A 26 -7.69 -5.95 -18.62
CA ASP A 26 -6.76 -5.22 -19.47
C ASP A 26 -6.81 -3.71 -19.23
N ILE A 27 -5.64 -3.06 -19.18
CA ILE A 27 -5.51 -1.63 -18.88
C ILE A 27 -6.29 -0.79 -19.89
N ASP A 28 -6.21 -1.08 -21.18
CA ASP A 28 -6.80 -0.24 -22.22
C ASP A 28 -8.29 -0.50 -22.39
N ARG A 29 -8.69 -1.79 -22.40
CA ARG A 29 -10.07 -2.19 -22.66
C ARG A 29 -11.00 -2.02 -21.46
N ASP A 30 -10.51 -2.30 -20.25
CA ASP A 30 -11.36 -2.42 -19.07
C ASP A 30 -11.21 -1.21 -18.13
N VAL A 31 -9.99 -0.66 -18.00
CA VAL A 31 -9.68 0.46 -17.09
C VAL A 31 -9.64 1.81 -17.80
N ILE A 32 -8.58 2.16 -18.52
CA ILE A 32 -8.40 3.51 -19.06
C ILE A 32 -9.45 3.84 -20.12
N ARG A 33 -9.69 2.97 -21.10
CA ARG A 33 -10.75 3.12 -22.11
C ARG A 33 -10.72 4.47 -22.85
N GLY A 34 -9.53 5.02 -23.05
CA GLY A 34 -9.33 6.35 -23.65
C GLY A 34 -9.81 7.53 -22.80
N ARG A 35 -10.15 7.33 -21.52
CA ARG A 35 -10.58 8.38 -20.59
C ARG A 35 -9.39 9.19 -20.06
N GLY A 36 -9.64 10.46 -19.75
CA GLY A 36 -8.76 11.33 -18.97
C GLY A 36 -9.32 11.62 -17.58
N PHE A 37 -8.58 12.37 -16.77
CA PHE A 37 -9.04 12.80 -15.44
C PHE A 37 -9.76 14.15 -15.51
N ASP A 38 -11.01 14.19 -15.08
CA ASP A 38 -11.75 15.45 -14.91
C ASP A 38 -11.43 16.07 -13.54
N LEU A 39 -10.78 17.23 -13.54
CA LEU A 39 -10.38 17.97 -12.34
C LEU A 39 -11.55 18.63 -11.59
N ASN A 40 -12.80 18.47 -12.06
CA ASN A 40 -13.99 18.80 -11.28
C ASN A 40 -14.33 17.73 -10.24
N HIS A 41 -13.78 16.52 -10.36
CA HIS A 41 -13.95 15.45 -9.37
C HIS A 41 -12.81 15.40 -8.35
N THR A 42 -13.09 14.80 -7.19
CA THR A 42 -12.04 14.43 -6.22
C THR A 42 -11.30 13.18 -6.67
N PHE A 43 -10.07 12.97 -6.20
CA PHE A 43 -9.32 11.72 -6.45
C PHE A 43 -9.23 10.85 -5.21
N LEU A 44 -8.69 11.35 -4.09
CA LEU A 44 -8.60 10.57 -2.86
C LEU A 44 -9.71 10.99 -1.86
N PRO A 45 -10.56 10.07 -1.38
CA PRO A 45 -11.68 10.40 -0.49
C PRO A 45 -11.21 10.87 0.89
N ASP A 46 -12.06 11.64 1.59
CA ASP A 46 -11.75 12.26 2.90
C ASP A 46 -11.30 11.25 3.98
N GLY A 47 -11.83 10.02 3.96
CA GLY A 47 -11.41 8.96 4.89
C GLY A 47 -9.95 8.51 4.75
N LEU A 48 -9.29 8.88 3.64
CA LEU A 48 -7.87 8.66 3.40
C LEU A 48 -7.11 9.98 3.35
N SER A 49 -7.72 11.02 2.77
CA SER A 49 -7.02 12.28 2.50
C SER A 49 -6.91 13.21 3.71
N LEU A 50 -7.86 13.08 4.65
CA LEU A 50 -8.06 13.98 5.78
C LEU A 50 -8.22 15.45 5.36
N ALA A 51 -8.57 15.69 4.08
CA ALA A 51 -8.80 17.02 3.56
C ALA A 51 -9.99 17.69 4.28
N ASP A 52 -10.86 16.88 4.89
CA ASP A 52 -11.99 17.36 5.67
C ASP A 52 -11.66 17.99 7.01
N GLU A 53 -10.53 17.61 7.59
CA GLU A 53 -10.04 18.16 8.85
C GLU A 53 -9.46 19.58 8.69
N LEU A 54 -9.19 20.03 7.45
CA LEU A 54 -8.78 21.40 7.15
C LEU A 54 -10.00 22.27 6.87
N THR A 55 -10.68 22.71 7.93
CA THR A 55 -11.98 23.42 7.87
C THR A 55 -11.91 24.81 7.23
N PHE A 56 -10.71 25.39 7.09
CA PHE A 56 -10.50 26.69 6.45
C PHE A 56 -10.35 26.61 4.93
N LEU A 57 -10.21 25.41 4.35
CA LEU A 57 -10.14 25.24 2.90
C LEU A 57 -11.51 25.45 2.28
N ASN A 58 -11.56 26.20 1.18
CA ASN A 58 -12.75 26.27 0.34
C ASN A 58 -12.95 24.95 -0.45
N PRO A 59 -14.12 24.72 -1.07
CA PRO A 59 -14.38 23.48 -1.79
C PRO A 59 -13.40 23.17 -2.94
N ALA A 60 -12.89 24.19 -3.64
CA ALA A 60 -11.94 23.98 -4.73
C ALA A 60 -10.55 23.60 -4.19
N GLU A 61 -10.11 24.22 -3.10
CA GLU A 61 -8.86 23.87 -2.40
C GLU A 61 -8.93 22.46 -1.83
N ARG A 62 -10.04 22.08 -1.18
CA ARG A 62 -10.24 20.72 -0.68
C ARG A 62 -10.18 19.68 -1.80
N ARG A 63 -10.87 19.93 -2.91
CA ARG A 63 -10.81 19.06 -4.09
C ARG A 63 -9.38 18.96 -4.62
N PHE A 64 -8.67 20.08 -4.73
CA PHE A 64 -7.28 20.06 -5.21
C PHE A 64 -6.35 19.28 -4.28
N LEU A 65 -6.50 19.42 -2.96
CA LEU A 65 -5.74 18.62 -1.99
C LEU A 65 -5.98 17.11 -2.18
N SER A 66 -7.24 16.72 -2.39
CA SER A 66 -7.61 15.32 -2.70
C SER A 66 -6.94 14.82 -3.99
N GLN A 67 -6.75 15.70 -4.98
CA GLN A 67 -6.14 15.36 -6.26
C GLN A 67 -4.63 15.21 -6.14
N VAL A 68 -3.97 16.11 -5.40
CA VAL A 68 -2.54 16.00 -5.08
C VAL A 68 -2.26 14.68 -4.40
N GLN A 69 -3.01 14.36 -3.34
CA GLN A 69 -2.80 13.12 -2.61
C GLN A 69 -3.21 11.89 -3.42
N GLY A 70 -4.26 11.96 -4.23
CA GLY A 70 -4.65 10.86 -5.13
C GLY A 70 -3.59 10.54 -6.19
N ARG A 71 -2.92 11.56 -6.71
CA ARG A 71 -1.77 11.38 -7.61
C ARG A 71 -0.62 10.68 -6.90
N THR A 72 -0.27 11.13 -5.69
CA THR A 72 0.75 10.47 -4.86
C THR A 72 0.35 9.05 -4.48
N TYR A 73 -0.94 8.79 -4.25
CA TYR A 73 -1.46 7.45 -3.97
C TYR A 73 -1.22 6.48 -5.12
N ALA A 74 -1.50 6.89 -6.36
CA ALA A 74 -1.15 6.10 -7.55
C ALA A 74 0.37 5.89 -7.69
N ASN A 75 1.18 6.94 -7.49
CA ASN A 75 2.65 6.84 -7.62
C ASN A 75 3.28 5.94 -6.54
N MET A 76 2.76 5.97 -5.32
CA MET A 76 3.22 5.11 -4.23
C MET A 76 2.92 3.63 -4.50
N PHE A 77 1.79 3.27 -5.11
CA PHE A 77 1.58 1.88 -5.54
C PHE A 77 2.58 1.48 -6.62
N GLY A 78 2.74 2.30 -7.68
CA GLY A 78 3.76 2.05 -8.70
C GLY A 78 5.19 1.91 -8.14
N LEU A 79 5.48 2.58 -7.01
CA LEU A 79 6.74 2.44 -6.27
C LEU A 79 6.88 1.09 -5.59
N VAL A 80 5.86 0.63 -4.84
CA VAL A 80 5.94 -0.59 -4.04
C VAL A 80 5.86 -1.86 -4.90
N GLU A 81 5.05 -1.86 -5.96
CA GLU A 81 4.91 -3.02 -6.86
C GLU A 81 6.25 -3.47 -7.43
N ARG A 82 7.19 -2.53 -7.55
CA ARG A 82 8.55 -2.78 -8.03
C ARG A 82 9.29 -3.81 -7.18
N PHE A 83 9.26 -3.66 -5.85
CA PHE A 83 9.96 -4.59 -4.96
C PHE A 83 9.12 -5.83 -4.65
N ILE A 84 7.79 -5.70 -4.65
CA ILE A 84 6.86 -6.83 -4.47
C ILE A 84 7.09 -7.84 -5.59
N SER A 85 7.01 -7.41 -6.85
CA SER A 85 7.30 -8.26 -8.02
C SER A 85 8.66 -8.95 -7.93
N ALA A 86 9.70 -8.20 -7.56
CA ALA A 86 11.06 -8.73 -7.48
C ALA A 86 11.22 -9.76 -6.34
N LYS A 87 10.60 -9.50 -5.18
CA LYS A 87 10.61 -10.45 -4.06
C LYS A 87 9.83 -11.71 -4.40
N MET A 88 8.67 -11.60 -5.04
CA MET A 88 7.86 -12.77 -5.38
C MET A 88 8.55 -13.65 -6.43
N LEU A 89 9.27 -13.06 -7.39
CA LEU A 89 10.15 -13.82 -8.29
C LEU A 89 11.29 -14.53 -7.56
N ASP A 90 11.93 -13.88 -6.59
CA ASP A 90 12.98 -14.48 -5.76
C ASP A 90 12.45 -15.67 -4.95
N VAL A 91 11.32 -15.47 -4.29
CA VAL A 91 10.60 -16.46 -3.48
C VAL A 91 10.15 -17.67 -4.32
N SER A 92 9.78 -17.45 -5.59
CA SER A 92 9.38 -18.53 -6.52
C SER A 92 10.45 -19.62 -6.70
N ARG A 93 11.73 -19.32 -6.43
CA ARG A 93 12.86 -20.26 -6.55
C ARG A 93 12.64 -21.54 -5.76
N ASP A 94 12.03 -21.43 -4.59
CA ASP A 94 11.72 -22.58 -3.72
C ASP A 94 10.75 -23.57 -4.39
N HIS A 95 9.96 -23.11 -5.38
CA HIS A 95 8.90 -23.87 -6.03
C HIS A 95 9.26 -24.32 -7.46
N TRP A 96 10.37 -23.86 -8.04
CA TRP A 96 10.73 -24.11 -9.46
C TRP A 96 10.70 -25.59 -9.86
N LEU A 97 11.24 -26.47 -9.02
CA LEU A 97 11.21 -27.93 -9.19
C LEU A 97 10.32 -28.61 -8.13
N GLY A 98 9.59 -27.81 -7.37
CA GLY A 98 8.69 -28.24 -6.30
C GLY A 98 7.24 -28.24 -6.77
N ASP A 99 6.35 -27.67 -5.94
CA ASP A 99 4.93 -27.66 -6.22
C ASP A 99 4.57 -26.69 -7.37
N GLN A 100 4.01 -27.24 -8.44
CA GLN A 100 3.65 -26.46 -9.63
C GLN A 100 2.44 -25.54 -9.41
N THR A 101 1.58 -25.84 -8.45
CA THR A 101 0.44 -24.99 -8.12
C THR A 101 0.92 -23.73 -7.41
N ALA A 102 1.82 -23.85 -6.43
CA ALA A 102 2.44 -22.70 -5.78
C ALA A 102 3.24 -21.85 -6.78
N LEU A 103 4.02 -22.50 -7.65
CA LEU A 103 4.75 -21.80 -8.72
C LEU A 103 3.82 -21.03 -9.67
N GLU A 104 2.75 -21.66 -10.16
CA GLU A 104 1.78 -20.99 -11.04
C GLU A 104 1.14 -19.79 -10.33
N ALA A 105 0.75 -19.94 -9.06
CA ALA A 105 0.16 -18.84 -8.29
C ALA A 105 1.08 -17.61 -8.21
N ILE A 106 2.36 -17.81 -7.89
CA ILE A 106 3.34 -16.72 -7.78
C ILE A 106 3.66 -16.08 -9.14
N VAL A 107 3.74 -16.90 -10.21
CA VAL A 107 3.95 -16.37 -11.57
C VAL A 107 2.79 -15.48 -11.99
N ARG A 108 1.54 -15.86 -11.66
CA ARG A 108 0.35 -15.06 -11.97
C ARG A 108 0.33 -13.74 -11.18
N LEU A 109 0.60 -13.80 -9.89
CA LEU A 109 0.76 -12.59 -9.06
C LEU A 109 1.80 -11.66 -9.70
N THR A 110 2.96 -12.19 -10.09
CA THR A 110 4.01 -11.35 -10.69
C THR A 110 3.57 -10.71 -12.03
N ASP A 111 2.83 -11.44 -12.88
CA ASP A 111 2.24 -10.87 -14.11
C ASP A 111 1.28 -9.72 -13.80
N GLU A 112 0.45 -9.89 -12.77
CA GLU A 112 -0.52 -8.91 -12.28
C GLU A 112 0.20 -7.66 -11.72
N GLU A 113 1.25 -7.83 -10.93
CA GLU A 113 2.04 -6.70 -10.39
C GLU A 113 2.81 -5.90 -11.45
N LEU A 114 3.32 -6.57 -12.49
CA LEU A 114 3.96 -5.87 -13.61
C LEU A 114 2.92 -5.05 -14.40
N LYS A 115 1.69 -5.55 -14.52
CA LYS A 115 0.58 -4.80 -15.09
C LYS A 115 0.17 -3.63 -14.21
N HIS A 116 0.18 -3.76 -12.89
CA HIS A 116 -0.06 -2.65 -11.95
C HIS A 116 0.99 -1.55 -12.08
N GLN A 117 2.29 -1.89 -12.18
CA GLN A 117 3.35 -0.92 -12.46
C GLN A 117 3.08 -0.12 -13.73
N GLU A 118 2.71 -0.80 -14.81
CA GLU A 118 2.37 -0.15 -16.09
C GLU A 118 1.12 0.73 -15.96
N LEU A 119 0.09 0.26 -15.26
CA LEU A 119 -1.12 1.04 -14.98
C LEU A 119 -0.76 2.36 -14.29
N PHE A 120 -0.05 2.30 -13.15
CA PHE A 120 0.25 3.50 -12.36
C PHE A 120 1.19 4.47 -13.09
N ARG A 121 2.14 3.97 -13.88
CA ARG A 121 2.97 4.81 -14.77
C ARG A 121 2.11 5.58 -15.78
N ARG A 122 1.06 4.96 -16.32
CA ARG A 122 0.13 5.62 -17.25
C ARG A 122 -0.81 6.57 -16.55
N ILE A 123 -1.27 6.24 -15.34
CA ILE A 123 -2.09 7.14 -14.52
C ILE A 123 -1.34 8.43 -14.22
N GLU A 124 -0.06 8.36 -13.85
CA GLU A 124 0.77 9.54 -13.62
C GLU A 124 0.81 10.46 -14.86
N LEU A 125 1.03 9.90 -16.06
CA LEU A 125 1.03 10.67 -17.31
C LEU A 125 -0.32 11.32 -17.61
N LEU A 126 -1.43 10.61 -17.35
CA LEU A 126 -2.78 11.12 -17.56
C LEU A 126 -3.12 12.25 -16.59
N VAL A 127 -2.76 12.10 -15.31
CA VAL A 127 -2.98 13.14 -14.29
C VAL A 127 -2.09 14.37 -14.57
N ALA A 128 -0.84 14.16 -14.97
CA ALA A 128 0.11 15.22 -15.29
C ALA A 128 -0.30 16.09 -16.48
N ALA A 129 -1.11 15.57 -17.41
CA ALA A 129 -1.55 16.30 -18.59
C ALA A 129 -2.42 17.51 -18.24
N ASP A 130 -3.24 17.39 -17.18
CA ASP A 130 -4.25 18.40 -16.84
C ASP A 130 -3.94 19.12 -15.51
N MET A 131 -3.25 18.47 -14.56
CA MET A 131 -2.87 19.13 -13.30
C MET A 131 -1.81 20.22 -13.50
N PRO A 132 -1.81 21.28 -12.68
CA PRO A 132 -0.79 22.33 -12.74
C PRO A 132 0.65 21.78 -12.66
N ALA A 133 1.58 22.52 -13.27
CA ALA A 133 3.00 22.16 -13.20
C ALA A 133 3.54 22.34 -11.77
N GLY A 134 4.56 21.56 -11.40
CA GLY A 134 5.28 21.69 -10.13
C GLY A 134 5.14 20.51 -9.17
N TYR A 135 4.24 19.56 -9.44
CA TYR A 135 4.20 18.28 -8.72
C TYR A 135 5.52 17.52 -8.87
N ARG A 136 5.96 16.87 -7.78
CA ARG A 136 7.20 16.10 -7.74
C ARG A 136 7.00 14.78 -7.00
N PHE A 137 7.58 13.72 -7.54
CA PHE A 137 7.69 12.41 -6.91
C PHE A 137 9.13 11.94 -7.11
N ASP A 138 10.04 12.44 -6.27
CA ASP A 138 11.50 12.33 -6.52
C ASP A 138 12.12 11.02 -6.02
N VAL A 139 11.33 10.14 -5.39
CA VAL A 139 11.83 8.88 -4.87
C VAL A 139 12.18 7.91 -6.00
N SER A 140 13.38 7.36 -5.94
CA SER A 140 13.86 6.38 -6.93
C SER A 140 13.34 4.98 -6.61
N ALA A 141 12.51 4.43 -7.51
CA ALA A 141 11.94 3.10 -7.31
C ALA A 141 12.98 1.99 -7.19
N ASN A 142 14.11 2.11 -7.89
CA ASN A 142 15.18 1.11 -7.77
C ASN A 142 15.96 1.26 -6.46
N ASP A 143 16.14 2.47 -5.93
CA ASP A 143 16.84 2.66 -4.64
C ASP A 143 15.97 2.15 -3.48
N VAL A 144 14.65 2.40 -3.54
CA VAL A 144 13.70 1.82 -2.59
C VAL A 144 13.68 0.31 -2.69
N ALA A 145 13.60 -0.25 -3.91
CA ALA A 145 13.66 -1.70 -4.09
C ALA A 145 14.98 -2.30 -3.58
N ALA A 146 16.12 -1.65 -3.82
CA ALA A 146 17.41 -2.10 -3.30
C ALA A 146 17.46 -2.08 -1.76
N PHE A 147 16.92 -1.03 -1.13
CA PHE A 147 16.83 -0.96 0.32
C PHE A 147 15.93 -2.07 0.89
N VAL A 148 14.73 -2.24 0.32
CA VAL A 148 13.75 -3.23 0.80
C VAL A 148 14.27 -4.65 0.60
N LEU A 149 14.74 -4.98 -0.61
CA LEU A 149 15.24 -6.31 -0.94
C LEU A 149 16.59 -6.65 -0.26
N GLY A 150 17.25 -5.65 0.32
CA GLY A 150 18.42 -5.85 1.19
C GLY A 150 18.07 -6.37 2.59
N LYS A 151 16.79 -6.43 2.96
CA LYS A 151 16.28 -7.00 4.22
C LYS A 151 15.98 -8.48 4.10
N CYS A 152 15.86 -9.17 5.23
CA CYS A 152 15.51 -10.59 5.21
C CYS A 152 14.14 -10.83 4.55
N THR A 153 13.97 -11.97 3.90
CA THR A 153 12.74 -12.30 3.16
C THR A 153 11.50 -12.26 4.05
N TRP A 154 11.61 -12.68 5.31
CA TRP A 154 10.52 -12.61 6.29
C TRP A 154 9.99 -11.17 6.46
N ALA A 155 10.89 -10.20 6.63
CA ALA A 155 10.51 -8.80 6.82
C ALA A 155 9.90 -8.18 5.55
N VAL A 156 10.42 -8.53 4.38
CA VAL A 156 9.88 -8.05 3.10
C VAL A 156 8.49 -8.63 2.85
N LEU A 157 8.25 -9.91 3.14
CA LEU A 157 6.93 -10.53 3.03
C LEU A 157 5.94 -9.97 4.04
N ALA A 158 6.39 -9.66 5.26
CA ALA A 158 5.59 -8.96 6.26
C ALA A 158 5.13 -7.57 5.76
N LEU A 159 6.05 -6.78 5.18
CA LEU A 159 5.71 -5.48 4.57
C LEU A 159 4.77 -5.64 3.37
N THR A 160 5.01 -6.64 2.52
CA THR A 160 4.16 -6.90 1.33
C THR A 160 2.74 -7.25 1.76
N CYS A 161 2.58 -8.20 2.69
CA CYS A 161 1.29 -8.58 3.26
C CYS A 161 0.56 -7.39 3.92
N HIS A 162 1.29 -6.52 4.62
CA HIS A 162 0.74 -5.27 5.16
C HIS A 162 0.19 -4.36 4.07
N ILE A 163 0.91 -4.21 2.96
CA ILE A 163 0.50 -3.41 1.79
C ILE A 163 -0.77 -3.97 1.15
N GLU A 164 -0.81 -5.28 0.89
CA GLU A 164 -1.98 -5.90 0.26
C GLU A 164 -3.23 -5.88 1.11
N LEU A 165 -3.08 -5.91 2.43
CA LEU A 165 -4.22 -5.84 3.34
C LEU A 165 -4.76 -4.41 3.47
N PHE A 166 -3.89 -3.40 3.57
CA PHE A 166 -4.40 -2.02 3.64
C PHE A 166 -5.00 -1.56 2.32
N SER A 167 -4.47 -2.00 1.17
CA SER A 167 -5.01 -1.62 -0.15
C SER A 167 -6.49 -2.06 -0.26
N GLN A 168 -6.78 -3.27 0.22
CA GLN A 168 -8.14 -3.81 0.31
C GLN A 168 -9.03 -3.05 1.28
N ALA A 169 -8.50 -2.74 2.45
CA ALA A 169 -9.26 -2.03 3.46
C ALA A 169 -9.60 -0.60 3.00
N HIS A 170 -8.67 0.11 2.36
CA HIS A 170 -8.92 1.44 1.78
C HIS A 170 -10.02 1.41 0.71
N TYR A 171 -10.01 0.41 -0.17
CA TYR A 171 -11.03 0.30 -1.21
C TYR A 171 -12.42 0.12 -0.60
N ARG A 172 -12.57 -0.85 0.31
CA ARG A 172 -13.85 -1.18 0.97
C ARG A 172 -14.35 -0.04 1.87
N ALA A 173 -13.47 0.58 2.63
CA ALA A 173 -13.80 1.58 3.63
C ALA A 173 -14.06 2.98 3.03
N SER A 174 -13.43 3.30 1.90
CA SER A 174 -13.39 4.68 1.41
C SER A 174 -13.71 4.81 -0.07
N ILE A 175 -12.96 4.13 -0.94
CA ILE A 175 -13.04 4.38 -2.40
C ILE A 175 -14.37 3.88 -2.99
N ALA A 176 -14.84 2.71 -2.57
CA ALA A 176 -16.05 2.09 -3.13
C ALA A 176 -17.32 2.95 -2.90
N ALA A 177 -17.44 3.54 -1.72
CA ALA A 177 -18.61 4.32 -1.31
C ALA A 177 -18.54 5.82 -1.67
N ALA A 178 -17.39 6.32 -2.13
CA ALA A 178 -17.24 7.73 -2.48
C ALA A 178 -18.14 8.13 -3.66
N GLU A 179 -18.94 9.19 -3.47
CA GLU A 179 -19.93 9.69 -4.44
C GLU A 179 -19.31 10.66 -5.46
N ASP A 180 -18.46 11.61 -5.03
CA ASP A 180 -17.85 12.64 -5.88
C ASP A 180 -16.43 12.28 -6.40
N LEU A 181 -16.11 10.99 -6.41
CA LEU A 181 -14.82 10.47 -6.86
C LEU A 181 -14.76 10.43 -8.38
N SER A 182 -13.60 10.76 -8.95
CA SER A 182 -13.35 10.59 -10.38
C SER A 182 -13.70 9.15 -10.81
N PRO A 183 -14.59 8.96 -11.81
CA PRO A 183 -14.97 7.63 -12.26
C PRO A 183 -13.77 6.79 -12.72
N LEU A 184 -12.79 7.42 -13.37
CA LEU A 184 -11.56 6.74 -13.77
C LEU A 184 -10.73 6.33 -12.55
N PHE A 185 -10.60 7.20 -11.54
CA PHE A 185 -9.88 6.86 -10.31
C PHE A 185 -10.53 5.68 -9.58
N LYS A 186 -11.87 5.70 -9.49
CA LYS A 186 -12.65 4.62 -8.88
C LYS A 186 -12.44 3.29 -9.59
N ASP A 187 -12.42 3.30 -10.93
CA ASP A 187 -12.16 2.10 -11.73
C ASP A 187 -10.71 1.61 -11.56
N VAL A 188 -9.72 2.50 -11.59
CA VAL A 188 -8.30 2.14 -11.37
C VAL A 188 -8.15 1.32 -10.09
N PHE A 189 -8.66 1.83 -8.98
CA PHE A 189 -8.52 1.16 -7.69
C PHE A 189 -9.51 0.00 -7.49
N LEU A 190 -10.63 -0.06 -8.21
CA LEU A 190 -11.49 -1.25 -8.24
C LEU A 190 -10.77 -2.43 -8.91
N PHE A 191 -10.13 -2.19 -10.05
CA PHE A 191 -9.46 -3.25 -10.82
C PHE A 191 -8.17 -3.71 -10.16
N HIS A 192 -7.38 -2.78 -9.61
CA HIS A 192 -6.22 -3.07 -8.75
C HIS A 192 -6.64 -3.91 -7.54
N TRP A 193 -7.59 -3.43 -6.74
CA TRP A 193 -8.10 -4.13 -5.55
C TRP A 193 -8.61 -5.56 -5.82
N ARG A 194 -9.25 -5.77 -6.97
CA ARG A 194 -9.75 -7.11 -7.34
C ARG A 194 -8.62 -8.11 -7.34
N GLU A 195 -7.44 -7.72 -7.82
CA GLU A 195 -6.26 -8.58 -7.85
C GLU A 195 -5.51 -8.63 -6.51
N GLU A 196 -5.43 -7.52 -5.76
CA GLU A 196 -4.78 -7.56 -4.44
C GLU A 196 -5.46 -8.48 -3.42
N SER A 197 -6.75 -8.78 -3.63
CA SER A 197 -7.47 -9.73 -2.78
C SER A 197 -6.90 -11.14 -2.78
N GLN A 198 -6.37 -11.63 -3.92
CA GLN A 198 -5.69 -12.92 -3.97
C GLN A 198 -4.20 -12.83 -3.67
N HIS A 199 -3.56 -11.69 -3.89
CA HIS A 199 -2.14 -11.50 -3.58
C HIS A 199 -1.87 -11.66 -2.09
N ALA A 200 -2.70 -11.02 -1.25
CA ALA A 200 -2.62 -11.18 0.20
C ALA A 200 -2.67 -12.64 0.68
N ILE A 201 -3.37 -13.54 -0.04
CA ILE A 201 -3.41 -14.96 0.31
C ILE A 201 -2.04 -15.62 0.04
N ILE A 202 -1.41 -15.28 -1.08
CA ILE A 202 -0.07 -15.78 -1.42
C ILE A 202 0.92 -15.23 -0.39
N ASP A 203 0.88 -13.94 -0.08
CA ASP A 203 1.81 -13.35 0.89
C ASP A 203 1.70 -13.98 2.28
N GLU A 204 0.48 -14.26 2.76
CA GLU A 204 0.28 -14.97 4.02
C GLU A 204 0.93 -16.36 4.01
N LEU A 205 0.73 -17.13 2.94
CA LEU A 205 1.28 -18.49 2.81
C LEU A 205 2.81 -18.48 2.70
N GLU A 206 3.35 -17.52 1.95
CA GLU A 206 4.77 -17.35 1.72
C GLU A 206 5.47 -16.83 2.98
N TRP A 207 4.82 -15.94 3.74
CA TRP A 207 5.31 -15.44 5.02
C TRP A 207 5.36 -16.55 6.08
N GLU A 208 4.31 -17.36 6.21
CA GLU A 208 4.30 -18.54 7.10
C GLU A 208 5.37 -19.57 6.69
N ARG A 209 5.61 -19.77 5.39
CA ARG A 209 6.70 -20.67 4.95
C ARG A 209 8.08 -20.11 5.30
N GLU A 210 8.30 -18.82 5.11
CA GLU A 210 9.58 -18.19 5.42
C GLU A 210 9.85 -18.17 6.94
N ASP A 211 8.81 -17.96 7.75
CA ASP A 211 8.88 -18.05 9.20
C ASP A 211 9.37 -19.43 9.67
N ALA A 212 8.84 -20.50 9.07
CA ALA A 212 9.25 -21.87 9.38
C ALA A 212 10.73 -22.18 9.08
N LYS A 213 11.44 -21.33 8.34
CA LYS A 213 12.88 -21.45 8.07
C LYS A 213 13.75 -20.80 9.13
N LEU A 214 13.19 -19.94 9.99
CA LEU A 214 13.92 -19.28 11.06
C LEU A 214 14.26 -20.31 12.15
N ALA A 215 15.55 -20.61 12.31
CA ALA A 215 16.01 -21.72 13.14
C ALA A 215 16.54 -21.29 14.53
N SER A 216 16.56 -19.98 14.82
CA SER A 216 17.09 -19.44 16.07
C SER A 216 16.43 -18.12 16.45
N ASP A 217 16.33 -17.87 17.76
CA ASP A 217 15.78 -16.62 18.31
C ASP A 217 16.48 -15.38 17.74
N ALA A 218 17.79 -15.46 17.51
CA ALA A 218 18.56 -14.37 16.91
C ALA A 218 18.13 -14.05 15.47
N GLN A 219 17.76 -15.05 14.66
CA GLN A 219 17.21 -14.83 13.33
C GLN A 219 15.81 -14.23 13.39
N CYS A 220 14.97 -14.70 14.32
CA CYS A 220 13.64 -14.14 14.54
C CYS A 220 13.72 -12.67 14.99
N ASP A 221 14.63 -12.35 15.90
CA ASP A 221 14.84 -10.98 16.38
C ASP A 221 15.37 -10.06 15.26
N GLN A 222 16.29 -10.56 14.43
CA GLN A 222 16.78 -9.81 13.28
C GLN A 222 15.67 -9.56 12.24
N ALA A 223 14.76 -10.52 12.03
CA ALA A 223 13.63 -10.34 11.12
C ALA A 223 12.68 -9.24 11.59
N VAL A 224 12.47 -9.14 12.91
CA VAL A 224 11.68 -8.07 13.53
C VAL A 224 12.40 -6.72 13.43
N ASP A 225 13.71 -6.67 13.64
CA ASP A 225 14.51 -5.44 13.44
C ASP A 225 14.46 -4.96 12.00
N ASP A 226 14.53 -5.88 11.04
CA ASP A 226 14.42 -5.56 9.63
C ASP A 226 13.03 -5.02 9.28
N LEU A 227 11.95 -5.61 9.80
CA LEU A 227 10.59 -5.08 9.62
C LEU A 227 10.47 -3.65 10.19
N ILE A 228 11.00 -3.41 11.40
CA ILE A 228 11.00 -2.07 12.00
C ILE A 228 11.79 -1.09 11.13
N ALA A 229 12.95 -1.50 10.61
CA ALA A 229 13.76 -0.69 9.71
C ALA A 229 13.04 -0.39 8.39
N LEU A 230 12.29 -1.35 7.84
CA LEU A 230 11.46 -1.15 6.65
C LEU A 230 10.38 -0.09 6.91
N VAL A 231 9.63 -0.19 8.00
CA VAL A 231 8.61 0.80 8.38
C VAL A 231 9.24 2.19 8.57
N GLY A 232 10.41 2.28 9.20
CA GLY A 232 11.16 3.54 9.32
C GLY A 232 11.58 4.12 7.96
N GLY A 233 11.97 3.26 7.02
CA GLY A 233 12.28 3.65 5.64
C GLY A 233 11.05 4.19 4.90
N VAL A 234 9.91 3.51 5.01
CA VAL A 234 8.62 3.98 4.46
C VAL A 234 8.28 5.35 5.05
N ASP A 235 8.29 5.52 6.37
CA ASP A 235 7.98 6.81 7.00
C ASP A 235 8.91 7.94 6.52
N GLY A 236 10.19 7.65 6.29
CA GLY A 236 11.13 8.60 5.69
C GLY A 236 10.70 9.09 4.30
N ILE A 237 10.22 8.17 3.44
CA ILE A 237 9.65 8.52 2.13
C ILE A 237 8.39 9.36 2.30
N LEU A 238 7.49 8.99 3.21
CA LEU A 238 6.24 9.72 3.46
C LEU A 238 6.50 11.15 3.95
N GLN A 239 7.49 11.34 4.82
CA GLN A 239 7.90 12.68 5.28
C GLN A 239 8.38 13.57 4.14
N ALA A 240 9.24 13.04 3.26
CA ALA A 240 9.73 13.78 2.11
C ALA A 240 8.61 14.10 1.11
N GLN A 241 7.75 13.12 0.80
CA GLN A 241 6.66 13.29 -0.16
C GLN A 241 5.57 14.23 0.37
N ALA A 242 5.17 14.10 1.64
CA ALA A 242 4.20 15.00 2.26
C ALA A 242 4.69 16.45 2.25
N LYS A 243 6.00 16.68 2.43
CA LYS A 243 6.58 18.01 2.30
C LYS A 243 6.46 18.53 0.86
N ALA A 244 6.85 17.74 -0.13
CA ALA A 244 6.81 18.14 -1.54
C ALA A 244 5.38 18.47 -1.99
N ASP A 245 4.42 17.62 -1.61
CA ASP A 245 3.02 17.77 -1.97
C ASP A 245 2.36 18.96 -1.25
N ALA A 246 2.73 19.24 0.00
CA ALA A 246 2.23 20.40 0.72
C ALA A 246 2.78 21.70 0.11
N ASP A 247 4.07 21.73 -0.24
CA ASP A 247 4.68 22.88 -0.91
C ASP A 247 4.04 23.12 -2.28
N TYR A 248 3.76 22.06 -3.04
CA TYR A 248 3.04 22.12 -4.32
C TYR A 248 1.61 22.65 -4.14
N PHE A 249 0.86 22.12 -3.17
CA PHE A 249 -0.49 22.57 -2.85
C PHE A 249 -0.53 24.07 -2.50
N LEU A 250 0.34 24.52 -1.60
CA LEU A 250 0.41 25.91 -1.17
C LEU A 250 0.77 26.84 -2.34
N HIS A 251 1.71 26.42 -3.19
CA HIS A 251 2.12 27.20 -4.36
C HIS A 251 0.97 27.39 -5.36
N VAL A 252 0.30 26.30 -5.75
CA VAL A 252 -0.76 26.35 -6.78
C VAL A 252 -2.00 27.10 -6.31
N THR A 253 -2.36 26.96 -5.03
CA THR A 253 -3.51 27.67 -4.44
C THR A 253 -3.24 29.15 -4.17
N GLY A 254 -1.98 29.59 -4.22
CA GLY A 254 -1.57 30.92 -3.81
C GLY A 254 -1.65 31.15 -2.29
N MET A 255 -1.82 30.08 -1.50
CA MET A 255 -1.79 30.16 -0.05
C MET A 255 -0.38 30.51 0.44
N GLY A 256 -0.28 31.32 1.50
CA GLY A 256 1.00 31.66 2.12
C GLY A 256 1.79 30.41 2.51
N GLN A 257 3.09 30.39 2.23
CA GLN A 257 3.95 29.22 2.50
C GLN A 257 4.34 29.03 3.97
N VAL A 258 4.05 30.03 4.80
CA VAL A 258 4.37 30.10 6.23
C VAL A 258 3.16 30.57 7.03
N GLY A 259 3.14 30.23 8.31
CA GLY A 259 2.07 30.58 9.24
C GLY A 259 1.10 29.42 9.48
N GLU A 260 0.16 29.64 10.37
CA GLU A 260 -0.68 28.59 10.98
C GLU A 260 -1.38 27.70 9.95
N ARG A 261 -2.00 28.28 8.91
CA ARG A 261 -2.67 27.50 7.86
C ARG A 261 -1.70 26.61 7.07
N ALA A 262 -0.51 27.13 6.74
CA ALA A 262 0.51 26.37 6.02
C ALA A 262 1.04 25.21 6.87
N ASP A 263 1.24 25.44 8.16
CA ASP A 263 1.70 24.42 9.12
C ASP A 263 0.63 23.34 9.31
N GLN A 264 -0.66 23.71 9.37
CA GLN A 264 -1.78 22.77 9.41
C GLN A 264 -1.87 21.91 8.14
N VAL A 265 -1.69 22.50 6.94
CA VAL A 265 -1.64 21.71 5.68
C VAL A 265 -0.52 20.69 5.72
N LYS A 266 0.71 21.12 6.06
CA LYS A 266 1.89 20.24 6.12
C LYS A 266 1.70 19.10 7.13
N ALA A 267 1.21 19.42 8.31
CA ALA A 267 0.96 18.43 9.37
C ALA A 267 -0.13 17.43 8.96
N THR A 268 -1.26 17.92 8.43
CA THR A 268 -2.37 17.05 7.99
C THR A 268 -1.95 16.16 6.85
N MET A 269 -1.15 16.64 5.90
CA MET A 269 -0.70 15.82 4.78
C MET A 269 0.23 14.69 5.20
N LEU A 270 1.21 14.96 6.07
CA LEU A 270 2.05 13.91 6.63
C LEU A 270 1.23 12.90 7.43
N ARG A 271 0.27 13.39 8.21
CA ARG A 271 -0.64 12.55 8.98
C ARG A 271 -1.47 11.65 8.07
N ALA A 272 -2.02 12.18 6.98
CA ALA A 272 -2.77 11.42 5.98
C ALA A 272 -1.90 10.34 5.33
N TYR A 273 -0.65 10.63 5.00
CA TYR A 273 0.25 9.64 4.40
C TYR A 273 0.62 8.53 5.39
N ARG A 274 0.92 8.87 6.65
CA ARG A 274 1.13 7.85 7.70
C ARG A 274 -0.11 7.01 7.94
N TRP A 275 -1.29 7.61 7.86
CA TRP A 275 -2.55 6.89 7.91
C TRP A 275 -2.66 5.89 6.76
N GLN A 276 -2.46 6.36 5.53
CA GLN A 276 -2.57 5.56 4.31
C GLN A 276 -1.57 4.38 4.30
N TYR A 277 -0.28 4.60 4.48
CA TYR A 277 0.73 3.57 4.15
C TYR A 277 1.33 2.84 5.34
N ILE A 278 0.94 3.18 6.57
CA ILE A 278 1.47 2.52 7.78
C ILE A 278 0.34 2.16 8.71
N VAL A 279 -0.31 3.17 9.29
CA VAL A 279 -1.17 2.98 10.47
C VAL A 279 -2.42 2.18 10.13
N SER A 280 -3.07 2.45 9.00
CA SER A 280 -4.25 1.70 8.53
C SER A 280 -3.99 0.18 8.49
N GLY A 281 -2.89 -0.24 7.85
CA GLY A 281 -2.52 -1.65 7.75
C GLY A 281 -2.09 -2.27 9.08
N THR A 282 -1.49 -1.49 10.00
CA THR A 282 -1.15 -2.01 11.35
C THR A 282 -2.39 -2.26 12.21
N LEU A 283 -3.52 -1.64 11.87
CA LEU A 283 -4.81 -1.84 12.51
C LEU A 283 -5.66 -2.91 11.80
N GLU A 284 -5.21 -3.44 10.66
CA GLU A 284 -5.96 -4.41 9.89
C GLU A 284 -6.00 -5.78 10.64
N PRO A 285 -7.19 -6.34 10.93
CA PRO A 285 -7.32 -7.52 11.78
C PRO A 285 -6.62 -8.78 11.26
N ARG A 286 -6.61 -9.04 9.95
CA ARG A 286 -5.87 -10.18 9.38
C ARG A 286 -4.38 -9.98 9.57
N PHE A 287 -3.85 -8.78 9.33
CA PHE A 287 -2.43 -8.49 9.53
C PHE A 287 -2.03 -8.69 11.00
N GLN A 288 -2.82 -8.17 11.95
CA GLN A 288 -2.57 -8.37 13.38
C GLN A 288 -2.63 -9.84 13.78
N ALA A 289 -3.60 -10.58 13.26
CA ALA A 289 -3.74 -12.01 13.53
C ALA A 289 -2.59 -12.83 12.94
N MET A 290 -2.09 -12.49 11.76
CA MET A 290 -0.91 -13.11 11.15
C MET A 290 0.34 -12.79 11.99
N LEU A 291 0.64 -11.51 12.18
CA LEU A 291 1.83 -11.06 12.90
C LEU A 291 1.87 -11.67 14.31
N GLY A 292 0.75 -11.66 15.04
CA GLY A 292 0.66 -12.22 16.39
C GLY A 292 0.88 -13.73 16.48
N ARG A 293 0.72 -14.48 15.38
CA ARG A 293 1.10 -15.91 15.31
C ARG A 293 2.59 -16.10 15.03
N LEU A 294 3.22 -15.17 14.32
CA LEU A 294 4.59 -15.28 13.82
C LEU A 294 5.64 -14.63 14.74
N VAL A 295 5.22 -13.85 15.73
CA VAL A 295 6.15 -13.20 16.67
C VAL A 295 5.83 -13.54 18.12
N SER A 296 6.88 -13.57 18.94
CA SER A 296 6.73 -13.65 20.40
C SER A 296 6.14 -12.35 20.99
N ALA A 297 5.64 -12.42 22.23
CA ALA A 297 5.15 -11.23 22.94
C ALA A 297 6.21 -10.12 23.09
N ALA A 298 7.47 -10.49 23.29
CA ALA A 298 8.57 -9.53 23.40
C ALA A 298 8.86 -8.82 22.06
N GLN A 299 8.84 -9.57 20.95
CA GLN A 299 8.97 -9.03 19.61
C GLN A 299 7.79 -8.14 19.24
N LEU A 300 6.55 -8.54 19.56
CA LEU A 300 5.38 -7.72 19.35
C LEU A 300 5.47 -6.38 20.09
N ALA A 301 5.93 -6.38 21.34
CA ALA A 301 6.13 -5.16 22.12
C ALA A 301 7.18 -4.21 21.48
N ARG A 302 8.24 -4.75 20.87
CA ARG A 302 9.23 -3.96 20.12
C ARG A 302 8.60 -3.29 18.90
N ILE A 303 7.81 -4.04 18.13
CA ILE A 303 7.09 -3.53 16.95
C ILE A 303 6.12 -2.41 17.40
N GLN A 304 5.33 -2.65 18.44
CA GLN A 304 4.39 -1.65 18.98
C GLN A 304 5.11 -0.39 19.46
N SER A 305 6.26 -0.54 20.13
CA SER A 305 7.07 0.61 20.55
C SER A 305 7.61 1.41 19.37
N ALA A 306 7.98 0.76 18.27
CA ALA A 306 8.44 1.42 17.05
C ALA A 306 7.30 2.16 16.32
N LEU A 307 6.07 1.64 16.39
CA LEU A 307 4.87 2.24 15.79
C LEU A 307 4.25 3.36 16.64
N ALA A 308 4.52 3.40 17.95
CA ALA A 308 3.90 4.35 18.88
C ALA A 308 4.00 5.83 18.42
N PRO A 309 5.13 6.34 17.88
CA PRO A 309 5.23 7.72 17.39
C PRO A 309 4.30 8.03 16.20
N LEU A 310 3.79 7.02 15.50
CA LEU A 310 2.92 7.16 14.33
C LEU A 310 1.43 7.08 14.68
N SER A 311 1.09 6.66 15.90
CA SER A 311 -0.30 6.45 16.36
C SER A 311 -1.21 7.68 16.25
N GLY A 312 -0.66 8.89 16.29
CA GLY A 312 -1.40 10.14 16.06
C GLY A 312 -1.92 10.31 14.62
N ALA A 313 -1.62 9.39 13.71
CA ALA A 313 -2.12 9.41 12.34
C ALA A 313 -3.55 8.89 12.16
N VAL A 314 -4.10 8.22 13.17
CA VAL A 314 -5.49 7.75 13.14
C VAL A 314 -6.46 8.93 12.91
N PRO A 315 -7.37 8.86 11.93
CA PRO A 315 -8.32 9.92 11.63
C PRO A 315 -9.28 10.17 12.79
N ALA A 316 -9.78 11.40 12.92
CA ALA A 316 -10.79 11.71 13.93
C ALA A 316 -12.15 11.03 13.64
N ARG A 317 -12.37 10.58 12.41
CA ARG A 317 -13.64 10.01 11.94
C ARG A 317 -13.83 8.57 12.40
N ALA A 318 -14.90 8.33 13.16
CA ALA A 318 -15.24 6.99 13.66
C ALA A 318 -15.53 5.96 12.55
N GLU A 319 -16.04 6.40 11.39
CA GLU A 319 -16.33 5.54 10.24
C GLU A 319 -15.06 4.96 9.60
N ALA A 320 -13.99 5.77 9.52
CA ALA A 320 -12.69 5.30 9.06
C ALA A 320 -12.16 4.20 9.98
N LEU A 321 -12.34 4.35 11.30
CA LEU A 321 -11.96 3.36 12.31
C LEU A 321 -12.78 2.06 12.24
N HIS A 322 -14.11 2.15 12.09
CA HIS A 322 -15.00 0.98 12.06
C HIS A 322 -14.82 0.15 10.80
N ALA A 323 -14.55 0.78 9.66
CA ALA A 323 -14.35 0.09 8.40
C ALA A 323 -12.99 -0.66 8.33
N MET A 324 -11.99 -0.22 9.09
CA MET A 324 -10.69 -0.90 9.20
C MET A 324 -10.70 -2.06 10.20
N SER A 325 -11.60 -2.03 11.19
CA SER A 325 -11.67 -3.03 12.28
C SER A 325 -12.74 -4.10 12.07
N ALA A 326 -13.53 -4.01 11.01
CA ALA A 326 -14.54 -5.02 10.68
C ALA A 326 -13.87 -6.29 10.14
N THR A 327 -13.70 -7.30 10.99
CA THR A 327 -13.51 -8.69 10.55
C THR A 327 -14.73 -9.11 9.73
N VAL A 328 -14.51 -9.43 8.46
CA VAL A 328 -15.53 -10.05 7.62
C VAL A 328 -15.07 -11.48 7.35
N HIS A 329 -15.86 -12.43 7.85
CA HIS A 329 -15.69 -13.88 7.74
C HIS A 329 -15.57 -14.38 6.30
#